data_AF-A0A1V9Z299-F1
#
_entry.id   AF-A0A1V9Z299-F1
#
_cell.length_a   1.000
_cell.length_b   1.000
_cell.length_c   1.000
_cell.angle_alpha   90.00
_cell.angle_beta   90.00
_cell.angle_gamma   90.00
#
_symmetry.space_group_name_H-M   'P 1'
#
loop_
_entity.id
_entity.type
_entity.pdbx_description
1 polymer ?
#
loop_
_entity_poly.entity_id
_entity_poly.type
_entity_poly.pdbx_seq_one_letter_code
_entity_poly.pdbx_strand_id
1 'polypeptide(L)'
;MLRRSFSTQRRSLLGSEYPKPRQTAKLVCRKCESVLVATQDLFFLNWLKGVHVASFQNIALENVKTTAHPLAPKEPWKQAKLRCCSCDLDVATRANVRGQEATLFSAKNVSFQLPLGTSPIVSMSGLPSDVIRFSSWSDLLAQVTASPKLRATLAIREDQDSTRTATKKEPTAAFKEFNTKLLLAESGAEVLTLMEQQAACELNHVNVLTAFQRFAMFHTQTHREIFAMKRKRLDAMPNVSATEDDDVSLAALERSKYQRLHLDTMLIYSTRFWNLVDELERQVQMHLHMVPSRYIFGLMKSLTGLQLAPSGLMGTLATQTLYRLEHHRFSPERLVHLAHGFATLCAADCSAQSWLPELFTRVGDYVLAHQEPLSPELLSMFAWSCAVAKVHHPGIVARLVDVAAAHKNPAMALATQVYQVHLEGWPETAQLPVATVEAFKAKLLRQQRTNISSHLHKQISETLTRMQIAHANEYVLPQGYSLDIALVDDKIGIEVNGPMHYQLRRNPTEQWLMGSTLLKMRHIQQSGWTVLQVSHMDFTKLPTPKQREDYLSLLLEVATANRSPPRTGRE
;
A
#
# COMPACT_ATOMS: atom_id res chain seq x y z
N MET A 1 -27.12 18.59 -15.38
CA MET A 1 -26.71 19.45 -14.25
C MET A 1 -25.73 18.69 -13.36
N LEU A 2 -24.49 18.55 -13.82
CA LEU A 2 -23.48 17.62 -13.30
C LEU A 2 -22.20 18.37 -12.92
N ARG A 3 -21.54 17.85 -11.88
CA ARG A 3 -20.15 18.08 -11.43
C ARG A 3 -19.85 19.40 -10.71
N ARG A 4 -19.99 19.38 -9.39
CA ARG A 4 -19.05 20.02 -8.45
C ARG A 4 -18.49 18.95 -7.51
N SER A 5 -17.35 18.38 -7.87
CA SER A 5 -16.52 17.62 -6.94
C SER A 5 -15.72 18.62 -6.12
N PHE A 6 -16.23 18.99 -4.95
CA PHE A 6 -15.42 19.70 -3.96
C PHE A 6 -14.38 18.73 -3.41
N SER A 7 -13.11 19.14 -3.44
CA SER A 7 -12.06 18.46 -2.70
C SER A 7 -12.31 18.71 -1.20
N THR A 8 -12.96 17.76 -0.54
CA THR A 8 -13.01 17.73 0.91
C THR A 8 -11.60 17.47 1.43
N GLN A 9 -10.95 18.50 2.00
CA GLN A 9 -9.83 18.33 2.91
C GLN A 9 -10.20 17.27 3.95
N ARG A 10 -9.40 16.20 4.07
CA ARG A 10 -9.55 15.19 5.13
C ARG A 10 -9.42 15.87 6.49
N ARG A 11 -10.53 16.12 7.17
CA ARG A 11 -10.55 16.43 8.61
C ARG A 11 -10.41 15.11 9.37
N SER A 12 -9.43 15.03 10.27
CA SER A 12 -9.31 13.95 11.25
C SER A 12 -10.51 14.02 12.21
N LEU A 13 -11.21 12.89 12.40
CA LEU A 13 -12.35 12.77 13.31
C LEU A 13 -11.96 12.71 14.81
N LEU A 14 -10.67 12.83 15.14
CA LEU A 14 -10.15 12.77 16.52
C LEU A 14 -9.46 14.06 17.00
N GLY A 15 -9.79 15.21 16.43
CA GLY A 15 -9.52 16.50 17.07
C GLY A 15 -8.04 16.93 17.19
N SER A 16 -7.07 16.17 16.70
CA SER A 16 -5.76 16.76 16.41
C SER A 16 -5.88 17.60 15.14
N GLU A 17 -5.99 18.92 15.32
CA GLU A 17 -5.47 19.80 14.30
C GLU A 17 -4.05 19.31 14.00
N TYR A 18 -3.78 18.91 12.76
CA TYR A 18 -2.40 18.78 12.29
C TYR A 18 -1.65 20.00 12.81
N PRO A 19 -0.47 19.87 13.45
CA PRO A 19 0.37 21.03 13.65
C PRO A 19 0.57 21.62 12.26
N LYS A 20 -0.05 22.79 12.02
CA LYS A 20 0.11 23.50 10.75
C LYS A 20 1.62 23.55 10.52
N PRO A 21 2.14 23.04 9.38
CA PRO A 21 3.57 23.14 9.13
C PRO A 21 3.93 24.62 9.29
N ARG A 22 4.79 24.92 10.29
CA ARG A 22 5.15 26.31 10.62
C ARG A 22 5.76 27.04 9.43
N GLN A 23 6.19 26.29 8.42
CA GLN A 23 6.64 26.78 7.12
C GLN A 23 5.94 25.98 6.02
N THR A 24 5.22 26.66 5.14
CA THR A 24 4.77 26.13 3.85
C THR A 24 5.88 26.31 2.82
N ALA A 25 5.95 25.42 1.84
CA ALA A 25 6.91 25.58 0.75
C ALA A 25 6.63 26.83 -0.08
N LYS A 26 7.69 27.48 -0.54
CA LYS A 26 7.65 28.80 -1.18
C LYS A 26 8.35 28.76 -2.51
N LEU A 27 7.83 29.51 -3.47
CA LEU A 27 8.56 29.86 -4.66
C LEU A 27 9.34 31.14 -4.36
N VAL A 28 10.64 31.12 -4.60
CA VAL A 28 11.55 32.24 -4.29
C VAL A 28 12.27 32.72 -5.53
N CYS A 29 12.74 33.96 -5.49
CA CYS A 29 13.63 34.47 -6.54
C CYS A 29 14.95 33.70 -6.54
N ARG A 30 15.40 33.22 -7.71
CA ARG A 30 16.67 32.47 -7.79
C ARG A 30 17.90 33.29 -7.38
N LYS A 31 17.86 34.60 -7.60
CA LYS A 31 19.01 35.50 -7.38
C LYS A 31 19.14 35.97 -5.92
N CYS A 32 18.04 36.30 -5.26
CA CYS A 32 18.07 36.91 -3.92
C CYS A 32 17.18 36.20 -2.88
N GLU A 33 16.56 35.08 -3.25
CA GLU A 33 15.78 34.20 -2.36
C GLU A 33 14.55 34.86 -1.71
N SER A 34 14.18 36.06 -2.15
CA SER A 34 12.93 36.71 -1.74
C SER A 34 11.73 35.86 -2.12
N VAL A 35 10.83 35.67 -1.16
CA VAL A 35 9.58 34.92 -1.32
C VAL A 35 8.71 35.59 -2.38
N LEU A 36 8.26 34.82 -3.36
CA LEU A 36 7.39 35.28 -4.43
C LEU A 36 5.94 34.85 -4.20
N VAL A 37 5.73 33.58 -3.83
CA VAL A 37 4.39 33.02 -3.63
C VAL A 37 4.46 31.68 -2.88
N ALA A 38 3.39 31.33 -2.15
CA ALA A 38 3.20 29.99 -1.60
C ALA A 38 2.99 28.96 -2.72
N THR A 39 3.47 27.73 -2.50
CA THR A 39 3.51 26.71 -3.56
C THR A 39 2.24 25.87 -3.71
N GLN A 40 1.35 25.93 -2.71
CA GLN A 40 0.08 25.18 -2.66
C GLN A 40 -0.87 25.48 -3.84
N ASP A 41 -0.69 26.61 -4.53
CA ASP A 41 -1.52 27.11 -5.62
C ASP A 41 -0.78 27.11 -6.97
N LEU A 42 0.33 26.37 -7.06
CA LEU A 42 1.18 26.27 -8.25
C LEU A 42 1.01 24.93 -8.98
N PHE A 43 1.10 25.00 -10.30
CA PHE A 43 0.99 23.87 -11.24
C PHE A 43 2.19 23.86 -12.18
N PHE A 44 2.61 22.68 -12.64
CA PHE A 44 3.56 22.59 -13.73
C PHE A 44 2.82 22.51 -15.07
N LEU A 45 3.19 23.39 -16.00
CA LEU A 45 2.70 23.41 -17.38
C LEU A 45 3.86 23.13 -18.33
N ASN A 46 3.70 22.17 -19.23
CA ASN A 46 4.59 22.07 -20.37
C ASN A 46 4.03 22.92 -21.53
N TRP A 47 4.79 23.91 -21.99
CA TRP A 47 4.43 24.80 -23.11
C TRP A 47 5.51 24.72 -24.19
N LEU A 48 5.23 25.18 -25.42
CA LEU A 48 6.06 25.15 -26.65
C LEU A 48 7.59 25.33 -26.50
N LYS A 49 8.11 25.89 -25.39
CA LYS A 49 9.55 26.10 -25.11
C LYS A 49 10.03 25.56 -23.75
N GLY A 50 9.28 24.67 -23.08
CA GLY A 50 9.72 23.96 -21.88
C GLY A 50 8.67 23.90 -20.76
N VAL A 51 9.14 23.48 -19.58
CA VAL A 51 8.33 23.39 -18.36
C VAL A 51 8.28 24.75 -17.67
N HIS A 52 7.06 25.19 -17.38
CA HIS A 52 6.72 26.41 -16.65
C HIS A 52 6.05 26.06 -15.34
N VAL A 53 6.31 26.85 -14.32
CA VAL A 53 5.51 26.83 -13.09
C VAL A 53 4.45 27.90 -13.26
N ALA A 54 3.19 27.57 -13.04
CA ALA A 54 2.08 28.45 -13.32
C ALA A 54 1.09 28.50 -12.17
N SER A 55 0.40 29.63 -12.03
CA SER A 55 -0.83 29.69 -11.27
C SER A 55 -1.97 30.22 -12.12
N PHE A 56 -3.12 29.57 -12.03
CA PHE A 56 -4.39 29.98 -12.64
C PHE A 56 -5.34 30.65 -11.65
N GLN A 57 -4.90 30.81 -10.40
CA GLN A 57 -5.60 31.62 -9.42
C GLN A 57 -5.01 33.02 -9.44
N ASN A 58 -5.84 34.03 -9.16
CA ASN A 58 -5.36 35.41 -8.98
C ASN A 58 -4.64 35.52 -7.63
N ILE A 59 -3.46 34.91 -7.51
CA ILE A 59 -2.71 34.85 -6.27
C ILE A 59 -2.09 36.21 -5.97
N ALA A 60 -2.13 36.60 -4.69
CA ALA A 60 -1.31 37.68 -4.16
C ALA A 60 0.18 37.29 -4.27
N LEU A 61 0.88 37.86 -5.27
CA LEU A 61 2.32 37.72 -5.40
C LEU A 61 2.99 38.65 -4.38
N GLU A 62 3.85 38.10 -3.55
CA GLU A 62 4.68 38.85 -2.61
C GLU A 62 5.97 39.29 -3.29
N ASN A 63 6.48 40.48 -2.95
CA ASN A 63 7.79 40.95 -3.44
C ASN A 63 7.96 40.94 -4.97
N VAL A 64 6.88 41.17 -5.71
CA VAL A 64 6.88 41.27 -7.18
C VAL A 64 6.29 42.60 -7.61
N LYS A 65 6.96 43.28 -8.56
CA LYS A 65 6.45 44.46 -9.25
C LYS A 65 6.06 44.12 -10.68
N THR A 66 5.00 44.76 -11.16
CA THR A 66 4.40 44.51 -12.47
C THR A 66 4.76 45.63 -13.43
N THR A 67 5.17 45.27 -14.64
CA THR A 67 5.46 46.19 -15.75
C THR A 67 4.76 45.72 -17.02
N ALA A 68 4.44 46.62 -17.94
CA ALA A 68 3.88 46.23 -19.23
C ALA A 68 4.82 45.26 -19.96
N HIS A 69 4.29 44.20 -20.55
CA HIS A 69 5.15 43.24 -21.24
C HIS A 69 5.66 43.88 -22.55
N PRO A 70 6.97 43.92 -22.82
CA PRO A 70 7.52 44.59 -24.02
C PRO A 70 7.00 44.02 -25.34
N LEU A 71 6.61 42.74 -25.34
CA LEU A 71 6.04 42.06 -26.49
C LEU A 71 4.51 42.06 -26.52
N ALA A 72 3.81 42.66 -25.55
CA ALA A 72 2.34 42.70 -25.53
C ALA A 72 1.71 43.14 -26.87
N PRO A 73 2.26 44.12 -27.62
CA PRO A 73 1.69 44.52 -28.91
C PRO A 73 1.78 43.43 -30.00
N LYS A 74 2.79 42.56 -29.93
CA LYS A 74 3.02 41.49 -30.93
C LYS A 74 2.49 40.13 -30.46
N GLU A 75 2.41 39.94 -29.14
CA GLU A 75 2.00 38.73 -28.47
C GLU A 75 0.95 39.10 -27.41
N PRO A 76 -0.32 39.32 -27.80
CA PRO A 76 -1.36 39.86 -26.91
C PRO A 76 -1.71 38.93 -25.75
N TRP A 77 -1.34 37.65 -25.85
CA TRP A 77 -1.44 36.70 -24.75
C TRP A 77 -0.47 37.02 -23.59
N LYS A 78 0.57 37.83 -23.80
CA LYS A 78 1.47 38.31 -22.75
C LYS A 78 1.04 39.70 -22.28
N GLN A 79 0.45 39.76 -21.10
CA GLN A 79 -0.13 40.99 -20.57
C GLN A 79 0.91 41.82 -19.81
N ALA A 80 1.63 41.20 -18.89
CA ALA A 80 2.57 41.91 -18.03
C ALA A 80 3.82 41.08 -17.71
N LYS A 81 4.93 41.78 -17.47
CA LYS A 81 6.19 41.21 -17.01
C LYS A 81 6.35 41.47 -15.51
N LEU A 82 6.70 40.43 -14.78
CA LEU A 82 6.76 40.42 -13.32
C LEU A 82 8.21 40.32 -12.85
N ARG A 83 8.66 41.28 -12.04
CA ARG A 83 10.04 41.37 -11.54
C ARG A 83 10.11 41.30 -10.03
N CYS A 84 11.15 40.66 -9.50
CA CYS A 84 11.41 40.63 -8.06
C CYS A 84 11.70 42.05 -7.55
N CYS A 85 11.02 42.48 -6.47
CA CYS A 85 11.22 43.79 -5.85
C CYS A 85 12.64 43.97 -5.30
N SER A 86 13.28 42.90 -4.83
CA SER A 86 14.57 42.97 -4.15
C SER A 86 15.78 43.00 -5.08
N CYS A 87 15.70 42.38 -6.27
CA CYS A 87 16.86 42.28 -7.17
C CYS A 87 16.58 42.60 -8.65
N ASP A 88 15.35 43.04 -8.94
CA ASP A 88 14.83 43.37 -10.28
C ASP A 88 14.89 42.24 -11.32
N LEU A 89 15.15 41.00 -10.89
CA LEU A 89 15.17 39.86 -11.80
C LEU A 89 13.75 39.58 -12.34
N ASP A 90 13.62 39.35 -13.64
CA ASP A 90 12.37 38.92 -14.26
C ASP A 90 12.01 37.51 -13.78
N VAL A 91 10.99 37.38 -12.94
CA VAL A 91 10.61 36.10 -12.32
C VAL A 91 9.42 35.43 -13.00
N ALA A 92 8.51 36.20 -13.59
CA ALA A 92 7.29 35.66 -14.21
C ALA A 92 6.72 36.54 -15.33
N THR A 93 5.72 36.01 -16.03
CA THR A 93 4.91 36.71 -17.02
C THR A 93 3.45 36.45 -16.72
N ARG A 94 2.65 37.51 -16.61
CA ARG A 94 1.20 37.43 -16.56
C ARG A 94 0.67 37.27 -17.98
N ALA A 95 -0.08 36.21 -18.21
CA ALA A 95 -0.49 35.77 -19.53
C ALA A 95 -1.95 35.33 -19.55
N ASN A 96 -2.59 35.47 -20.71
CA ASN A 96 -3.87 34.82 -20.97
C ASN A 96 -3.61 33.48 -21.67
N VAL A 97 -3.86 32.40 -20.96
CA VAL A 97 -3.70 31.02 -21.42
C VAL A 97 -5.07 30.41 -21.64
N ARG A 98 -5.42 30.14 -22.91
CA ARG A 98 -6.70 29.52 -23.30
C ARG A 98 -7.95 30.20 -22.70
N GLY A 99 -7.92 31.53 -22.61
CA GLY A 99 -9.05 32.33 -22.08
C GLY A 99 -9.03 32.51 -20.57
N GLN A 100 -8.02 32.00 -19.86
CA GLN A 100 -7.84 32.19 -18.42
C GLN A 100 -6.57 32.98 -18.13
N GLU A 101 -6.63 33.90 -17.18
CA GLU A 101 -5.46 34.61 -16.70
C GLU A 101 -4.58 33.66 -15.88
N ALA A 102 -3.28 33.64 -16.20
CA ALA A 102 -2.30 32.80 -15.55
C ALA A 102 -1.01 33.59 -15.29
N THR A 103 -0.39 33.31 -14.15
CA THR A 103 0.98 33.77 -13.87
C THR A 103 1.94 32.66 -14.24
N LEU A 104 2.78 32.87 -15.25
CA LEU A 104 3.78 31.92 -15.73
C LEU A 104 5.15 32.29 -15.18
N PHE A 105 5.64 31.55 -14.19
CA PHE A 105 6.98 31.73 -13.64
C PHE A 105 8.05 31.15 -14.57
N SER A 106 9.15 31.89 -14.71
CA SER A 106 10.32 31.47 -15.46
C SER A 106 11.13 30.50 -14.61
N ALA A 107 11.11 29.21 -14.94
CA ALA A 107 11.87 28.17 -14.23
C ALA A 107 13.38 28.48 -14.10
N LYS A 108 13.93 29.31 -15.00
CA LYS A 108 15.33 29.76 -14.94
C LYS A 108 15.59 30.80 -13.83
N ASN A 109 14.57 31.54 -13.41
CA ASN A 109 14.70 32.74 -12.57
C ASN A 109 14.02 32.60 -11.20
N VAL A 110 13.36 31.48 -10.96
CA VAL A 110 12.76 31.12 -9.67
C VAL A 110 13.34 29.81 -9.17
N SER A 111 13.29 29.62 -7.85
CA SER A 111 13.64 28.37 -7.19
C SER A 111 12.51 27.95 -6.26
N PHE A 112 12.35 26.66 -6.03
CA PHE A 112 11.50 26.17 -4.95
C PHE A 112 12.33 26.10 -3.66
N GLN A 113 11.83 26.72 -2.59
CA GLN A 113 12.31 26.58 -1.23
C GLN A 113 11.35 25.66 -0.47
N LEU A 114 11.87 24.51 -0.05
CA LEU A 114 11.08 23.45 0.58
C LEU A 114 11.50 23.28 2.04
N PRO A 115 10.60 23.56 2.99
CA PRO A 115 10.77 23.10 4.36
C PRO A 115 10.88 21.58 4.38
N LEU A 116 11.83 21.06 5.17
CA LEU A 116 12.07 19.62 5.34
C LEU A 116 10.76 18.89 5.60
N GLY A 117 10.43 17.96 4.70
CA GLY A 117 9.27 17.10 4.88
C GLY A 117 7.90 17.72 4.51
N THR A 118 7.88 18.73 3.63
CA THR A 118 6.65 19.28 3.01
C THR A 118 6.57 18.95 1.51
N SER A 119 5.41 18.46 1.04
CA SER A 119 5.12 18.26 -0.38
C SER A 119 4.18 19.37 -0.86
N PRO A 120 4.54 20.19 -1.86
CA PRO A 120 3.75 21.38 -2.11
C PRO A 120 2.82 21.33 -3.31
N ILE A 121 2.87 20.29 -4.15
CA ILE A 121 2.46 20.47 -5.56
C ILE A 121 1.60 19.32 -6.05
N VAL A 122 0.46 19.68 -6.63
CA VAL A 122 -0.41 18.77 -7.39
C VAL A 122 -0.04 18.88 -8.88
N SER A 123 0.41 17.77 -9.46
CA SER A 123 0.63 17.67 -10.91
C SER A 123 -0.72 17.62 -11.63
N MET A 124 -1.03 18.61 -12.46
CA MET A 124 -2.11 18.53 -13.45
C MET A 124 -1.52 18.13 -14.81
N SER A 125 -1.26 16.84 -15.03
CA SER A 125 -0.97 16.34 -16.38
C SER A 125 -2.11 15.48 -16.91
N GLY A 126 -3.31 16.07 -16.94
CA GLY A 126 -4.43 15.60 -17.77
C GLY A 126 -4.31 16.01 -19.26
N LEU A 127 -3.09 16.23 -19.78
CA LEU A 127 -2.85 16.59 -21.18
C LEU A 127 -1.64 15.81 -21.72
N PRO A 128 -1.74 15.23 -22.94
CA PRO A 128 -0.66 14.44 -23.51
C PRO A 128 0.49 15.34 -23.99
N SER A 129 1.72 15.10 -23.54
CA SER A 129 2.93 15.40 -24.30
C SER A 129 4.08 14.48 -23.89
N ASP A 130 5.01 14.27 -24.81
CA ASP A 130 5.89 13.09 -24.86
C ASP A 130 7.27 13.31 -24.22
N VAL A 131 7.40 14.28 -23.30
CA VAL A 131 8.72 14.66 -22.77
C VAL A 131 8.84 14.55 -21.25
N ILE A 132 7.83 14.91 -20.45
CA ILE A 132 7.86 14.80 -18.98
C ILE A 132 6.44 14.59 -18.44
N ARG A 133 6.18 13.40 -17.92
CA ARG A 133 4.98 13.09 -17.12
C ARG A 133 5.46 12.63 -15.76
N PHE A 134 5.01 13.27 -14.68
CA PHE A 134 5.28 12.77 -13.34
C PHE A 134 3.99 12.70 -12.52
N SER A 135 3.83 11.55 -11.88
CA SER A 135 2.66 11.16 -11.08
C SER A 135 2.82 11.50 -9.59
N SER A 136 4.07 11.74 -9.16
CA SER A 136 4.41 12.10 -7.79
C SER A 136 5.65 12.99 -7.74
N TRP A 137 5.91 13.65 -6.61
CA TRP A 137 7.14 14.43 -6.41
C TRP A 137 8.40 13.56 -6.50
N SER A 138 8.33 12.32 -6.01
CA SER A 138 9.43 11.36 -6.11
C SER A 138 9.79 11.01 -7.56
N ASP A 139 8.77 10.96 -8.42
CA ASP A 139 8.88 10.69 -9.85
C ASP A 139 9.56 11.87 -10.55
N LEU A 140 9.15 13.10 -10.24
CA LEU A 140 9.85 14.31 -10.71
C LEU A 140 11.31 14.35 -10.24
N LEU A 141 11.60 14.09 -8.96
CA LEU A 141 12.96 14.10 -8.43
C LEU A 141 13.82 12.98 -9.05
N ALA A 142 13.26 11.80 -9.30
CA ALA A 142 13.95 10.74 -10.04
C ALA A 142 14.28 11.19 -11.47
N GLN A 143 13.32 11.79 -12.19
CA GLN A 143 13.53 12.32 -13.54
C GLN A 143 14.56 13.47 -13.57
N VAL A 144 14.53 14.39 -12.60
CA VAL A 144 15.51 15.47 -12.45
C VAL A 144 16.90 14.92 -12.15
N THR A 145 17.01 13.90 -11.30
CA THR A 145 18.29 13.25 -10.99
C THR A 145 18.86 12.54 -12.22
N ALA A 146 18.01 11.92 -13.03
CA ALA A 146 18.40 11.22 -14.25
C ALA A 146 18.80 12.15 -15.41
N SER A 147 18.29 13.39 -15.42
CA SER A 147 18.48 14.32 -16.55
C SER A 147 19.21 15.60 -16.14
N PRO A 148 20.51 15.75 -16.52
CA PRO A 148 21.29 16.96 -16.27
C PRO A 148 20.64 18.23 -16.84
N LYS A 149 19.97 18.10 -18.00
CA LYS A 149 19.24 19.20 -18.65
C LYS A 149 18.04 19.66 -17.81
N LEU A 150 17.29 18.71 -17.24
CA LEU A 150 16.17 19.02 -16.35
C LEU A 150 16.65 19.63 -15.05
N ARG A 151 17.71 19.07 -14.45
CA ARG A 151 18.35 19.61 -13.24
C ARG A 151 18.88 21.03 -13.43
N ALA A 152 19.45 21.35 -14.60
CA ALA A 152 19.90 22.70 -14.91
C ALA A 152 18.73 23.69 -15.12
N THR A 153 17.56 23.18 -15.51
CA THR A 153 16.35 23.97 -15.82
C THR A 153 15.47 24.19 -14.59
N LEU A 154 15.30 23.18 -13.74
CA LEU A 154 14.52 23.20 -12.51
C LEU A 154 15.46 23.36 -11.32
N ALA A 155 15.65 24.58 -10.85
CA ALA A 155 16.44 24.86 -9.66
C ALA A 155 15.62 24.52 -8.40
N ILE A 156 15.69 23.26 -7.96
CA ILE A 156 15.09 22.78 -6.70
C ILE A 156 16.19 22.85 -5.63
N ARG A 157 15.97 23.65 -4.56
CA ARG A 157 16.89 23.76 -3.43
C ARG A 157 16.21 23.20 -2.18
N GLU A 158 16.86 22.27 -1.50
CA GLU A 158 16.44 21.87 -0.16
C GLU A 158 16.83 22.97 0.82
N ASP A 159 15.87 23.44 1.62
CA ASP A 159 16.15 24.42 2.66
C ASP A 159 16.91 23.70 3.79
N GLN A 160 18.24 23.83 3.79
CA GLN A 160 19.06 23.28 4.87
C GLN A 160 19.18 24.23 6.07
N ASP A 161 18.80 25.50 5.95
CA ASP A 161 19.03 26.47 7.02
C ASP A 161 18.33 27.81 6.73
N SER A 162 17.22 28.08 7.42
CA SER A 162 16.75 29.45 7.60
C SER A 162 16.16 29.67 8.99
N THR A 163 16.98 29.38 10.02
CA THR A 163 17.20 30.19 11.25
C THR A 163 17.85 29.34 12.36
N ARG A 164 19.17 29.16 12.38
CA ARG A 164 19.89 28.66 13.55
C ARG A 164 21.28 29.28 13.69
N THR A 165 21.33 30.47 14.30
CA THR A 165 22.51 30.91 15.07
C THR A 165 22.57 30.10 16.36
N ALA A 166 23.10 28.87 16.32
CA ALA A 166 23.67 28.16 17.47
C ALA A 166 24.37 26.87 17.00
N THR A 167 25.69 26.83 17.21
CA THR A 167 26.55 25.63 17.32
C THR A 167 26.35 24.51 16.29
N LYS A 168 27.26 24.50 15.29
CA LYS A 168 27.52 23.40 14.35
C LYS A 168 27.72 22.05 15.06
N LYS A 169 26.66 21.24 15.16
CA LYS A 169 26.76 19.78 15.02
C LYS A 169 26.21 19.45 13.65
N GLU A 170 26.99 18.77 12.81
CA GLU A 170 26.50 18.34 11.50
C GLU A 170 25.21 17.51 11.68
N PRO A 171 24.13 17.81 10.92
CA PRO A 171 22.85 17.10 11.01
C PRO A 171 23.00 15.58 10.87
N THR A 172 24.00 15.15 10.09
CA THR A 172 24.38 13.75 9.85
C THR A 172 24.77 13.00 11.12
N ALA A 173 25.44 13.64 12.08
CA ALA A 173 25.81 13.00 13.35
C ALA A 173 24.58 12.73 14.21
N ALA A 174 23.65 13.69 14.29
CA ALA A 174 22.40 13.56 15.04
C ALA A 174 21.48 12.47 14.45
N PHE A 175 21.31 12.44 13.12
CA PHE A 175 20.53 11.39 12.46
C PHE A 175 21.11 10.00 12.67
N LYS A 176 22.45 9.87 12.62
CA LYS A 176 23.13 8.59 12.84
C LYS A 176 22.98 8.12 14.28
N GLU A 177 23.13 9.01 15.26
CA GLU A 177 22.93 8.70 16.68
C GLU A 177 21.49 8.22 16.93
N PHE A 178 20.49 8.93 16.40
CA PHE A 178 19.09 8.52 16.55
C PHE A 178 18.81 7.18 15.85
N ASN A 179 19.39 6.94 14.67
CA ASN A 179 19.26 5.66 13.99
C ASN A 179 19.84 4.51 14.82
N THR A 180 20.96 4.73 15.51
CA THR A 180 21.55 3.75 16.43
C THR A 180 20.59 3.44 17.58
N LYS A 181 19.95 4.46 18.18
CA LYS A 181 18.93 4.25 19.23
C LYS A 181 17.78 3.37 18.73
N LEU A 182 17.26 3.63 17.52
CA LEU A 182 16.22 2.80 16.89
C LEU A 182 16.66 1.35 16.65
N LEU A 183 17.92 1.14 16.26
CA LEU A 183 18.48 -0.20 16.07
C LEU A 183 18.67 -0.95 17.39
N LEU A 184 18.96 -0.24 18.48
CA LEU A 184 19.14 -0.79 19.82
C LEU A 184 17.82 -0.99 20.58
N ALA A 185 16.72 -0.37 20.14
CA ALA A 185 15.42 -0.54 20.77
C ALA A 185 15.04 -2.03 20.89
N GLU A 186 14.52 -2.44 22.04
CA GLU A 186 14.26 -3.84 22.41
C GLU A 186 12.80 -4.27 22.12
N SER A 187 11.92 -3.32 21.81
CA SER A 187 10.51 -3.59 21.54
C SER A 187 9.88 -2.63 20.53
N GLY A 188 8.75 -3.04 19.96
CA GLY A 188 7.93 -2.15 19.12
C GLY A 188 7.43 -0.92 19.88
N ALA A 189 7.07 -1.07 21.16
CA ALA A 189 6.64 0.04 22.01
C ALA A 189 7.75 1.09 22.20
N GLU A 190 8.99 0.64 22.41
CA GLU A 190 10.15 1.52 22.55
C GLU A 190 10.47 2.27 21.24
N VAL A 191 10.38 1.60 20.09
CA VAL A 191 10.51 2.26 18.78
C VAL A 191 9.50 3.40 18.65
N LEU A 192 8.24 3.17 19.02
CA LEU A 192 7.22 4.22 18.99
C LEU A 192 7.52 5.36 19.98
N THR A 193 8.09 5.05 21.14
CA THR A 193 8.50 6.07 22.14
C THR A 193 9.62 6.96 21.63
N LEU A 194 10.65 6.36 21.02
CA LEU A 194 11.76 7.11 20.44
C LEU A 194 11.26 8.03 19.31
N MET A 195 10.35 7.54 18.46
CA MET A 195 9.77 8.34 17.37
C MET A 195 8.92 9.51 17.87
N GLU A 196 8.18 9.33 18.96
CA GLU A 196 7.32 10.37 19.54
C GLU A 196 8.11 11.46 20.28
N GLN A 197 9.23 11.11 20.88
CA GLN A 197 10.12 12.05 21.57
C GLN A 197 10.93 12.93 20.60
N GLN A 198 11.12 12.47 19.36
CA GLN A 198 11.92 13.16 18.36
C GLN A 198 11.08 14.19 17.61
N ALA A 199 11.57 15.43 17.48
CA ALA A 199 10.89 16.45 16.70
C ALA A 199 10.86 16.06 15.21
N ALA A 200 9.72 16.25 14.54
CA ALA A 200 9.52 15.85 13.13
C ALA A 200 10.48 16.55 12.13
N CYS A 201 11.06 17.70 12.49
CA CYS A 201 12.09 18.38 11.69
C CYS A 201 13.49 17.74 11.83
N GLU A 202 13.68 16.87 12.82
CA GLU A 202 14.93 16.18 13.12
C GLU A 202 14.89 14.70 12.71
N LEU A 203 13.91 14.31 11.89
CA LEU A 203 13.79 12.97 11.30
C LEU A 203 14.09 13.03 9.80
N ASN A 204 14.87 12.06 9.33
CA ASN A 204 15.06 11.83 7.90
C ASN A 204 14.43 10.49 7.46
N HIS A 205 14.35 10.28 6.14
CA HIS A 205 13.78 9.06 5.57
C HIS A 205 14.48 7.76 6.05
N VAL A 206 15.78 7.79 6.37
CA VAL A 206 16.50 6.62 6.90
C VAL A 206 16.03 6.29 8.31
N ASN A 207 15.90 7.28 9.19
CA ASN A 207 15.40 7.08 10.55
C ASN A 207 14.00 6.47 10.53
N VAL A 208 13.12 7.02 9.69
CA VAL A 208 11.74 6.56 9.57
C VAL A 208 11.66 5.13 9.02
N LEU A 209 12.44 4.82 7.97
CA LEU A 209 12.54 3.45 7.43
C LEU A 209 13.05 2.46 8.48
N THR A 210 14.10 2.83 9.22
CA THR A 210 14.66 1.98 10.28
C THR A 210 13.63 1.73 11.37
N ALA A 211 12.96 2.79 11.87
CA ALA A 211 11.91 2.67 12.88
C ALA A 211 10.78 1.75 12.39
N PHE A 212 10.27 1.98 11.19
CA PHE A 212 9.20 1.19 10.61
C PHE A 212 9.59 -0.29 10.43
N GLN A 213 10.81 -0.54 9.93
CA GLN A 213 11.32 -1.89 9.75
C GLN A 213 11.50 -2.62 11.09
N ARG A 214 12.05 -1.94 12.11
CA ARG A 214 12.20 -2.49 13.46
C ARG A 214 10.85 -2.80 14.11
N PHE A 215 9.91 -1.88 14.02
CA PHE A 215 8.55 -2.10 14.53
C PHE A 215 7.89 -3.31 13.85
N ALA A 216 7.94 -3.40 12.52
CA ALA A 216 7.37 -4.52 11.78
C ALA A 216 8.02 -5.87 12.13
N MET A 217 9.34 -5.86 12.36
CA MET A 217 10.09 -7.04 12.81
C MET A 217 9.59 -7.52 14.17
N PHE A 218 9.48 -6.62 15.16
CA PHE A 218 8.95 -6.95 16.49
C PHE A 218 7.53 -7.48 16.40
N HIS A 219 6.65 -6.78 15.69
CA HIS A 219 5.27 -7.20 15.50
C HIS A 219 5.16 -8.62 14.91
N THR A 220 5.91 -8.90 13.84
CA THR A 220 5.91 -10.22 13.20
C THR A 220 6.45 -11.31 14.13
N GLN A 221 7.49 -11.00 14.90
CA GLN A 221 8.06 -11.91 15.88
C GLN A 221 7.07 -12.23 17.00
N THR A 222 6.42 -11.22 17.57
CA THR A 222 5.36 -11.37 18.59
C THR A 222 4.25 -12.28 18.08
N HIS A 223 3.78 -12.10 16.84
CA HIS A 223 2.79 -12.99 16.23
C HIS A 223 3.25 -14.46 16.13
N ARG A 224 4.51 -14.69 15.74
CA ARG A 224 5.08 -16.05 15.68
C ARG A 224 5.14 -16.70 17.06
N GLU A 225 5.51 -15.93 18.08
CA GLU A 225 5.57 -16.42 19.46
C GLU A 225 4.18 -16.77 20.00
N ILE A 226 3.18 -15.90 19.78
CA ILE A 226 1.78 -16.18 20.13
C ILE A 226 1.31 -17.47 19.45
N PHE A 227 1.60 -17.63 18.15
CA PHE A 227 1.20 -18.81 17.40
C PHE A 227 1.89 -20.09 17.91
N ALA A 228 3.18 -20.01 18.22
CA ALA A 228 3.93 -21.12 18.82
C ALA A 228 3.36 -21.52 20.19
N MET A 229 2.99 -20.56 21.03
CA MET A 229 2.34 -20.83 22.33
C MET A 229 0.97 -21.48 22.16
N LYS A 230 0.15 -20.99 21.21
CA LYS A 230 -1.16 -21.60 20.92
C LYS A 230 -1.03 -23.04 20.45
N ARG A 231 -0.04 -23.34 19.58
CA ARG A 231 0.24 -24.70 19.12
C ARG A 231 0.66 -25.62 20.28
N LYS A 232 1.60 -25.17 21.12
CA LYS A 232 2.01 -25.95 22.32
C LYS A 232 0.84 -26.29 23.23
N ARG A 233 -0.10 -25.36 23.45
CA ARG A 233 -1.30 -25.63 24.26
C ARG A 233 -2.23 -26.67 23.63
N LEU A 234 -2.40 -26.64 22.32
CA LEU A 234 -3.21 -27.63 21.61
C LEU A 234 -2.56 -29.02 21.67
N ASP A 235 -1.24 -29.09 21.55
CA ASP A 235 -0.48 -30.36 21.62
C ASP A 235 -0.45 -30.94 23.05
N ALA A 236 -0.56 -30.10 24.08
CA ALA A 236 -0.56 -30.51 25.49
C ALA A 236 -1.93 -30.99 26.03
N MET A 237 -3.04 -30.75 25.31
CA MET A 237 -4.39 -31.11 25.76
C MET A 237 -4.71 -32.62 25.93
N PRO A 238 -3.94 -33.61 25.41
CA PRO A 238 -4.27 -35.02 25.68
C PRO A 238 -3.73 -35.59 27.00
N ASN A 239 -2.70 -35.00 27.64
CA ASN A 239 -1.92 -35.69 28.68
C ASN A 239 -1.54 -34.79 29.87
N VAL A 240 -2.50 -34.30 30.65
CA VAL A 240 -2.17 -33.71 31.96
C VAL A 240 -3.03 -34.34 33.05
N SER A 241 -2.50 -35.42 33.63
CA SER A 241 -2.81 -35.82 35.00
C SER A 241 -2.18 -34.80 35.94
N ALA A 242 -2.99 -34.16 36.75
CA ALA A 242 -2.59 -33.09 37.65
C ALA A 242 -1.51 -33.53 38.65
N THR A 243 -0.41 -32.78 38.69
CA THR A 243 0.49 -32.71 39.87
C THR A 243 0.58 -31.26 40.33
N GLU A 244 0.57 -31.08 41.64
CA GLU A 244 0.19 -29.86 42.35
C GLU A 244 1.32 -28.81 42.48
N ASP A 245 0.89 -27.56 42.63
CA ASP A 245 1.59 -26.31 42.96
C ASP A 245 2.61 -25.69 41.98
N ASP A 246 3.59 -26.43 41.45
CA ASP A 246 4.59 -25.83 40.52
C ASP A 246 3.97 -25.45 39.16
N ASP A 247 2.95 -26.21 38.73
CA ASP A 247 2.20 -25.97 37.48
C ASP A 247 1.37 -24.69 37.52
N VAL A 248 0.93 -24.24 38.70
CA VAL A 248 0.09 -23.04 38.85
C VAL A 248 0.90 -21.77 38.60
N SER A 249 2.12 -21.72 39.13
CA SER A 249 3.06 -20.60 38.95
C SER A 249 3.52 -20.48 37.50
N LEU A 250 3.87 -21.62 36.87
CA LEU A 250 4.25 -21.67 35.45
C LEU A 250 3.09 -21.22 34.54
N ALA A 251 1.88 -21.71 34.80
CA ALA A 251 0.69 -21.32 34.05
C ALA A 251 0.31 -19.83 34.25
N ALA A 252 0.59 -19.25 35.42
CA ALA A 252 0.40 -17.82 35.67
C ALA A 252 1.44 -16.98 34.90
N LEU A 253 2.70 -17.40 34.88
CA LEU A 253 3.76 -16.74 34.11
C LEU A 253 3.49 -16.80 32.60
N GLU A 254 3.04 -17.94 32.08
CA GLU A 254 2.63 -18.07 30.69
C GLU A 254 1.43 -17.19 30.33
N ARG A 255 0.43 -17.09 31.21
CA ARG A 255 -0.71 -16.19 31.03
C ARG A 255 -0.27 -14.73 30.98
N SER A 256 0.59 -14.31 31.89
CA SER A 256 1.15 -12.95 31.92
C SER A 256 1.97 -12.65 30.66
N LYS A 257 2.82 -13.59 30.22
CA LYS A 257 3.58 -13.47 28.97
C LYS A 257 2.66 -13.34 27.76
N TYR A 258 1.62 -14.18 27.67
CA TYR A 258 0.65 -14.14 26.57
C TYR A 258 -0.10 -12.81 26.54
N GLN A 259 -0.54 -12.29 27.69
CA GLN A 259 -1.20 -10.99 27.80
C GLN A 259 -0.29 -9.85 27.32
N ARG A 260 0.98 -9.87 27.71
CA ARG A 260 1.96 -8.88 27.25
C ARG A 260 2.14 -8.91 25.73
N LEU A 261 2.38 -10.09 25.16
CA LEU A 261 2.50 -10.25 23.70
C LEU A 261 1.22 -9.81 22.98
N HIS A 262 0.05 -10.09 23.56
CA HIS A 262 -1.21 -9.64 22.98
C HIS A 262 -1.30 -8.10 22.97
N LEU A 263 -0.94 -7.42 24.06
CA LEU A 263 -0.88 -5.95 24.10
C LEU A 263 0.10 -5.40 23.05
N ASP A 264 1.25 -6.05 22.86
CA ASP A 264 2.22 -5.66 21.84
C ASP A 264 1.66 -5.78 20.41
N THR A 265 0.87 -6.82 20.13
CA THR A 265 0.17 -6.92 18.83
C THR A 265 -0.88 -5.83 18.63
N MET A 266 -1.43 -5.28 19.71
CA MET A 266 -2.42 -4.21 19.63
C MET A 266 -1.82 -2.82 19.37
N LEU A 267 -0.49 -2.67 19.42
CA LEU A 267 0.19 -1.40 19.15
C LEU A 267 -0.12 -0.84 17.76
N ILE A 268 -0.43 -1.70 16.77
CA ILE A 268 -0.82 -1.30 15.42
C ILE A 268 -2.13 -0.49 15.36
N TYR A 269 -2.94 -0.56 16.41
CA TYR A 269 -4.18 0.22 16.53
C TYR A 269 -3.97 1.52 17.31
N SER A 270 -2.76 1.78 17.83
CA SER A 270 -2.46 2.98 18.59
C SER A 270 -2.27 4.21 17.70
N THR A 271 -2.62 5.39 18.21
CA THR A 271 -2.32 6.68 17.57
C THR A 271 -0.82 6.83 17.26
N ARG A 272 0.04 6.32 18.15
CA ARG A 272 1.51 6.40 18.02
C ARG A 272 2.02 5.64 16.79
N PHE A 273 1.47 4.46 16.52
CA PHE A 273 1.77 3.72 15.29
C PHE A 273 1.30 4.48 14.05
N TRP A 274 0.08 5.02 14.07
CA TRP A 274 -0.45 5.77 12.93
C TRP A 274 0.32 7.08 12.67
N ASN A 275 0.87 7.73 13.70
CA ASN A 275 1.80 8.84 13.53
C ASN A 275 3.10 8.41 12.82
N LEU A 276 3.63 7.21 13.15
CA LEU A 276 4.77 6.63 12.42
C LEU A 276 4.41 6.32 10.96
N VAL A 277 3.20 5.85 10.68
CA VAL A 277 2.72 5.64 9.29
C VAL A 277 2.60 6.96 8.53
N ASP A 278 2.08 8.01 9.16
CA ASP A 278 2.01 9.33 8.55
C ASP A 278 3.41 9.88 8.25
N GLU A 279 4.35 9.66 9.15
CA GLU A 279 5.75 10.05 8.96
C GLU A 279 6.43 9.23 7.85
N LEU A 280 6.07 7.95 7.70
CA LEU A 280 6.48 7.11 6.57
C LEU A 280 5.96 7.68 5.25
N GLU A 281 4.67 7.97 5.13
CA GLU A 281 4.12 8.62 3.93
C GLU A 281 4.75 9.99 3.68
N ARG A 282 5.04 10.78 4.72
CA ARG A 282 5.63 12.11 4.56
C ARG A 282 7.09 12.07 4.10
N GLN A 283 7.95 11.34 4.81
CA GLN A 283 9.40 11.36 4.56
C GLN A 283 9.82 10.40 3.47
N VAL A 284 9.30 9.17 3.50
CA VAL A 284 9.77 8.12 2.60
C VAL A 284 9.19 8.30 1.21
N GLN A 285 7.92 8.71 1.08
CA GLN A 285 7.34 8.98 -0.24
C GLN A 285 8.15 10.01 -1.02
N MET A 286 8.63 11.07 -0.36
CA MET A 286 9.40 12.12 -1.03
C MET A 286 10.82 11.69 -1.41
N HIS A 287 11.49 10.97 -0.51
CA HIS A 287 12.90 10.60 -0.68
C HIS A 287 13.10 9.20 -1.26
N LEU A 288 12.03 8.52 -1.71
CA LEU A 288 12.11 7.14 -2.18
C LEU A 288 13.11 6.96 -3.33
N HIS A 289 13.29 7.98 -4.16
CA HIS A 289 14.30 8.02 -5.23
C HIS A 289 15.75 7.91 -4.72
N MET A 290 16.03 8.35 -3.48
CA MET A 290 17.34 8.23 -2.82
C MET A 290 17.53 6.90 -2.09
N VAL A 291 16.44 6.19 -1.77
CA VAL A 291 16.47 4.97 -0.98
C VAL A 291 17.03 3.81 -1.81
N PRO A 292 18.13 3.13 -1.42
CA PRO A 292 18.66 2.01 -2.21
C PRO A 292 17.66 0.85 -2.39
N SER A 293 17.72 0.15 -3.51
CA SER A 293 16.77 -0.92 -3.88
C SER A 293 16.57 -1.99 -2.80
N ARG A 294 17.63 -2.32 -2.05
CA ARG A 294 17.54 -3.28 -0.92
C ARG A 294 16.58 -2.83 0.18
N TYR A 295 16.45 -1.53 0.44
CA TYR A 295 15.56 -1.00 1.46
C TYR A 295 14.12 -0.85 0.95
N ILE A 296 13.90 -0.65 -0.36
CA ILE A 296 12.56 -0.72 -0.96
C ILE A 296 11.97 -2.13 -0.77
N PHE A 297 12.79 -3.14 -1.05
CA PHE A 297 12.42 -4.54 -0.78
C PHE A 297 12.14 -4.77 0.71
N GLY A 298 13.01 -4.29 1.61
CA GLY A 298 12.79 -4.37 3.06
C GLY A 298 11.49 -3.71 3.51
N LEU A 299 11.20 -2.51 2.99
CA LEU A 299 9.96 -1.79 3.25
C LEU A 299 8.73 -2.57 2.80
N MET A 300 8.73 -3.15 1.59
CA MET A 300 7.62 -3.97 1.12
C MET A 300 7.36 -5.19 2.02
N LYS A 301 8.43 -5.84 2.51
CA LYS A 301 8.29 -6.94 3.47
C LYS A 301 7.66 -6.47 4.78
N SER A 302 8.09 -5.31 5.30
CA SER A 302 7.51 -4.71 6.51
C SER A 302 6.04 -4.37 6.33
N LEU A 303 5.68 -3.75 5.21
CA LEU A 303 4.28 -3.42 4.86
C LEU A 303 3.42 -4.69 4.76
N THR A 304 3.92 -5.73 4.09
CA THR A 304 3.21 -7.01 3.96
C THR A 304 3.03 -7.70 5.31
N GLY A 305 4.07 -7.71 6.15
CA GLY A 305 4.02 -8.30 7.50
C GLY A 305 3.09 -7.57 8.47
N LEU A 306 2.87 -6.27 8.25
CA LEU A 306 1.91 -5.44 8.99
C LEU A 306 0.53 -5.37 8.32
N GLN A 307 0.35 -5.98 7.15
CA GLN A 307 -0.87 -5.90 6.34
C GLN A 307 -1.26 -4.46 6.00
N LEU A 308 -0.27 -3.57 5.90
CA LEU A 308 -0.48 -2.14 5.74
C LEU A 308 -0.15 -1.71 4.30
N ALA A 309 -1.05 -0.98 3.67
CA ALA A 309 -0.85 -0.40 2.34
C ALA A 309 -1.21 1.10 2.34
N PRO A 310 -0.27 1.99 2.71
CA PRO A 310 -0.52 3.43 2.68
C PRO A 310 -0.64 3.89 1.22
N SER A 311 -1.84 4.33 0.82
CA SER A 311 -2.20 4.53 -0.59
C SER A 311 -1.25 5.48 -1.34
N GLY A 312 -0.76 6.55 -0.70
CA GLY A 312 0.16 7.50 -1.34
C GLY A 312 1.55 6.90 -1.56
N LEU A 313 1.99 6.07 -0.63
CA LEU A 313 3.26 5.36 -0.70
C LEU A 313 3.23 4.21 -1.72
N MET A 314 2.14 3.43 -1.81
CA MET A 314 2.08 2.25 -2.69
C MET A 314 2.23 2.61 -4.17
N GLY A 315 1.52 3.64 -4.64
CA GLY A 315 1.69 4.12 -6.03
C GLY A 315 3.11 4.61 -6.29
N THR A 316 3.69 5.34 -5.34
CA THR A 316 5.07 5.83 -5.41
C THR A 316 6.09 4.68 -5.45
N LEU A 317 5.88 3.63 -4.67
CA LEU A 317 6.68 2.40 -4.69
C LEU A 317 6.58 1.68 -6.04
N ALA A 318 5.39 1.60 -6.63
CA ALA A 318 5.20 1.01 -7.95
C ALA A 318 5.97 1.78 -9.02
N THR A 319 5.85 3.11 -9.05
CA THR A 319 6.60 3.98 -9.98
C THR A 319 8.11 3.82 -9.82
N GLN A 320 8.62 3.83 -8.57
CA GLN A 320 10.05 3.62 -8.33
C GLN A 320 10.51 2.21 -8.69
N THR A 321 9.63 1.21 -8.58
CA THR A 321 9.94 -0.16 -9.01
C THR A 321 10.12 -0.21 -10.53
N LEU A 322 9.18 0.35 -11.29
CA LEU A 322 9.26 0.46 -12.75
C LEU A 322 10.51 1.22 -13.21
N TYR A 323 10.75 2.40 -12.65
CA TYR A 323 11.92 3.21 -12.99
C TYR A 323 13.23 2.42 -12.80
N ARG A 324 13.36 1.68 -11.70
CA ARG A 324 14.58 0.92 -11.38
C ARG A 324 14.72 -0.39 -12.14
N LEU A 325 13.60 -0.96 -12.59
CA LEU A 325 13.58 -2.12 -13.46
C LEU A 325 14.28 -1.80 -14.79
N GLU A 326 13.99 -0.64 -15.38
CA GLU A 326 14.62 -0.18 -16.63
C GLU A 326 16.13 0.06 -16.52
N HIS A 327 16.62 0.26 -15.29
CA HIS A 327 18.04 0.48 -15.00
C HIS A 327 18.73 -0.77 -14.45
N HIS A 328 18.09 -1.96 -14.52
CA HIS A 328 18.60 -3.22 -13.98
C HIS A 328 19.04 -3.14 -12.50
N ARG A 329 18.35 -2.32 -11.69
CA ARG A 329 18.70 -2.07 -10.27
C ARG A 329 18.04 -3.06 -9.31
N PHE A 330 17.30 -4.04 -9.81
CA PHE A 330 16.71 -5.12 -9.04
C PHE A 330 17.11 -6.48 -9.61
N SER A 331 17.32 -7.46 -8.72
CA SER A 331 17.35 -8.86 -9.11
C SER A 331 15.92 -9.34 -9.39
N PRO A 332 15.73 -10.35 -10.28
CA PRO A 332 14.42 -10.96 -10.54
C PRO A 332 13.71 -11.40 -9.27
N GLU A 333 14.41 -12.04 -8.34
CA GLU A 333 13.87 -12.47 -7.04
C GLU A 333 13.22 -11.31 -6.26
N ARG A 334 13.92 -10.16 -6.18
CA ARG A 334 13.39 -8.98 -5.46
C ARG A 334 12.16 -8.41 -6.15
N LEU A 335 12.13 -8.40 -7.48
CA LEU A 335 10.97 -7.95 -8.24
C LEU A 335 9.76 -8.85 -7.99
N VAL A 336 9.94 -10.17 -7.95
CA VAL A 336 8.84 -11.10 -7.65
C VAL A 336 8.27 -10.85 -6.27
N HIS A 337 9.12 -10.63 -5.25
CA HIS A 337 8.64 -10.30 -3.92
C HIS A 337 7.94 -8.94 -3.84
N LEU A 338 8.40 -7.95 -4.61
CA LEU A 338 7.70 -6.67 -4.72
C LEU A 338 6.31 -6.87 -5.34
N ALA A 339 6.23 -7.59 -6.46
CA ALA A 339 4.98 -7.93 -7.12
C ALA A 339 4.03 -8.70 -6.19
N HIS A 340 4.52 -9.69 -5.45
CA HIS A 340 3.74 -10.37 -4.42
C HIS A 340 3.18 -9.39 -3.40
N GLY A 341 4.01 -8.49 -2.86
CA GLY A 341 3.56 -7.49 -1.89
C GLY A 341 2.45 -6.61 -2.46
N PHE A 342 2.60 -6.11 -3.69
CA PHE A 342 1.56 -5.32 -4.37
C PHE A 342 0.27 -6.12 -4.59
N ALA A 343 0.34 -7.35 -5.09
CA ALA A 343 -0.84 -8.20 -5.26
C ALA A 343 -1.56 -8.45 -3.91
N THR A 344 -0.78 -8.72 -2.87
CA THR A 344 -1.33 -9.06 -1.54
C THR A 344 -2.00 -7.89 -0.86
N LEU A 345 -1.42 -6.69 -0.99
CA LEU A 345 -1.85 -5.49 -0.27
C LEU A 345 -2.79 -4.60 -1.08
N CYS A 346 -2.67 -4.58 -2.40
CA CYS A 346 -3.31 -3.57 -3.24
C CYS A 346 -4.40 -4.12 -4.16
N ALA A 347 -4.65 -5.43 -4.20
CA ALA A 347 -5.68 -6.00 -5.09
C ALA A 347 -7.10 -5.48 -4.81
N ALA A 348 -7.41 -5.11 -3.57
CA ALA A 348 -8.69 -4.48 -3.19
C ALA A 348 -8.74 -2.97 -3.53
N ASP A 349 -7.60 -2.34 -3.78
CA ASP A 349 -7.50 -0.89 -3.96
C ASP A 349 -7.88 -0.50 -5.39
N CYS A 350 -8.94 0.29 -5.53
CA CYS A 350 -9.38 0.81 -6.82
C CYS A 350 -8.32 1.72 -7.48
N SER A 351 -7.58 2.48 -6.69
CA SER A 351 -6.50 3.34 -7.20
C SER A 351 -5.34 2.51 -7.75
N ALA A 352 -5.09 1.33 -7.18
CA ALA A 352 -4.04 0.43 -7.63
C ALA A 352 -4.31 -0.21 -8.98
N GLN A 353 -5.58 -0.37 -9.35
CA GLN A 353 -5.97 -0.94 -10.65
C GLN A 353 -5.44 -0.13 -11.84
N SER A 354 -5.12 1.15 -11.64
CA SER A 354 -4.56 2.02 -12.68
C SER A 354 -3.09 1.69 -13.03
N TRP A 355 -2.32 1.10 -12.12
CA TRP A 355 -0.88 0.86 -12.31
C TRP A 355 -0.45 -0.61 -12.14
N LEU A 356 -1.27 -1.46 -11.52
CA LEU A 356 -0.99 -2.91 -11.39
C LEU A 356 -0.75 -3.59 -12.76
N PRO A 357 -1.58 -3.40 -13.80
CA PRO A 357 -1.39 -4.10 -15.07
C PRO A 357 -0.04 -3.82 -15.73
N GLU A 358 0.36 -2.54 -15.79
CA GLU A 358 1.65 -2.14 -16.35
C GLU A 358 2.81 -2.71 -15.54
N LEU A 359 2.76 -2.56 -14.20
CA LEU A 359 3.79 -3.09 -13.31
C LEU A 359 4.02 -4.59 -13.51
N PHE A 360 2.94 -5.38 -13.48
CA PHE A 360 3.03 -6.83 -13.58
C PHE A 360 3.49 -7.30 -14.97
N THR A 361 3.02 -6.63 -16.03
CA THR A 361 3.47 -6.92 -17.39
C THR A 361 4.97 -6.67 -17.54
N ARG A 362 5.44 -5.48 -17.14
CA ARG A 362 6.86 -5.10 -17.26
C ARG A 362 7.78 -5.97 -16.40
N VAL A 363 7.34 -6.33 -15.19
CA VAL A 363 8.09 -7.27 -14.33
C VAL A 363 8.14 -8.67 -14.95
N GLY A 364 7.04 -9.16 -15.53
CA GLY A 364 7.01 -10.46 -16.18
C GLY A 364 7.90 -10.54 -17.41
N ASP A 365 7.87 -9.52 -18.26
CA ASP A 365 8.77 -9.40 -19.43
C ASP A 365 10.24 -9.41 -18.99
N TYR A 366 10.57 -8.64 -17.96
CA TYR A 366 11.92 -8.59 -17.41
C TYR A 366 12.38 -9.94 -16.85
N VAL A 367 11.50 -10.63 -16.12
CA VAL A 367 11.77 -11.95 -15.55
C VAL A 367 11.99 -13.00 -16.64
N LEU A 368 11.20 -12.97 -17.72
CA LEU A 368 11.34 -13.89 -18.84
C LEU A 368 12.61 -13.64 -19.66
N ALA A 369 12.99 -12.36 -19.82
CA ALA A 369 14.20 -11.97 -20.54
C ALA A 369 15.50 -12.21 -19.76
N HIS A 370 15.41 -12.51 -18.45
CA HIS A 370 16.59 -12.76 -17.63
C HIS A 370 17.26 -14.10 -17.99
N GLN A 371 18.59 -14.12 -18.07
CA GLN A 371 19.37 -15.30 -18.49
C GLN A 371 19.18 -16.46 -17.51
N GLU A 372 19.22 -16.18 -16.21
CA GLU A 372 19.01 -17.20 -15.19
C GLU A 372 17.51 -17.42 -14.93
N PRO A 373 17.04 -18.68 -15.02
CA PRO A 373 15.66 -19.01 -14.70
C PRO A 373 15.36 -18.72 -13.22
N LEU A 374 14.17 -18.20 -12.94
CA LEU A 374 13.65 -18.18 -11.57
C LEU A 374 13.53 -19.60 -11.02
N SER A 375 13.68 -19.74 -9.69
CA SER A 375 13.32 -21.00 -9.04
C SER A 375 11.82 -21.29 -9.25
N PRO A 376 11.42 -22.57 -9.23
CA PRO A 376 10.01 -22.98 -9.33
C PRO A 376 9.09 -22.28 -8.31
N GLU A 377 9.58 -22.08 -7.08
CA GLU A 377 8.87 -21.39 -6.00
C GLU A 377 8.68 -19.90 -6.32
N LEU A 378 9.70 -19.23 -6.83
CA LEU A 378 9.59 -17.81 -7.21
C LEU A 378 8.68 -17.64 -8.43
N LEU A 379 8.74 -18.54 -9.41
CA LEU A 379 7.88 -18.49 -10.59
C LEU A 379 6.40 -18.70 -10.22
N SER A 380 6.11 -19.71 -9.37
CA SER A 380 4.75 -19.95 -8.87
C SER A 380 4.22 -18.79 -8.02
N MET A 381 5.08 -18.21 -7.18
CA MET A 381 4.75 -17.00 -6.42
C MET A 381 4.43 -15.81 -7.32
N PHE A 382 5.20 -15.59 -8.39
CA PHE A 382 4.92 -14.52 -9.33
C PHE A 382 3.62 -14.74 -10.10
N ALA A 383 3.42 -15.94 -10.66
CA ALA A 383 2.22 -16.28 -11.40
C ALA A 383 0.96 -16.20 -10.51
N TRP A 384 1.05 -16.63 -9.26
CA TRP A 384 -0.01 -16.45 -8.27
C TRP A 384 -0.30 -14.97 -8.01
N SER A 385 0.73 -14.14 -7.94
CA SER A 385 0.57 -12.69 -7.78
C SER A 385 -0.13 -12.07 -8.99
N CYS A 386 0.20 -12.52 -10.21
CA CYS A 386 -0.50 -12.15 -11.44
C CYS A 386 -1.99 -12.52 -11.38
N ALA A 387 -2.31 -13.74 -10.92
CA ALA A 387 -3.68 -14.17 -10.71
C ALA A 387 -4.40 -13.23 -9.73
N VAL A 388 -3.86 -13.02 -8.53
CA VAL A 388 -4.43 -12.09 -7.53
C VAL A 388 -4.70 -10.69 -8.12
N ALA A 389 -3.72 -10.13 -8.83
CA ALA A 389 -3.80 -8.82 -9.48
C ALA A 389 -4.70 -8.78 -10.72
N LYS A 390 -5.24 -9.92 -11.18
CA LYS A 390 -6.02 -10.08 -12.42
C LYS A 390 -5.25 -9.63 -13.67
N VAL A 391 -3.95 -9.90 -13.72
CA VAL A 391 -3.10 -9.58 -14.87
C VAL A 391 -2.68 -10.89 -15.53
N HIS A 392 -3.21 -11.17 -16.72
CA HIS A 392 -2.80 -12.34 -17.48
C HIS A 392 -1.45 -12.09 -18.16
N HIS A 393 -0.46 -12.95 -17.88
CA HIS A 393 0.84 -12.91 -18.54
C HIS A 393 1.16 -14.28 -19.19
N PRO A 394 0.84 -14.48 -20.49
CA PRO A 394 0.90 -15.78 -21.14
C PRO A 394 2.25 -16.50 -21.01
N GLY A 395 3.37 -15.78 -21.22
CA GLY A 395 4.71 -16.37 -21.12
C GLY A 395 5.07 -16.89 -19.72
N ILE A 396 4.60 -16.23 -18.66
CA ILE A 396 4.80 -16.69 -17.28
C ILE A 396 3.97 -17.94 -17.00
N VAL A 397 2.73 -17.98 -17.49
CA VAL A 397 1.84 -19.13 -17.32
C VAL A 397 2.36 -20.34 -18.07
N ALA A 398 2.79 -20.18 -19.33
CA ALA A 398 3.39 -21.25 -20.11
C ALA A 398 4.59 -21.86 -19.38
N ARG A 399 5.52 -21.01 -18.93
CA ARG A 399 6.70 -21.45 -18.17
C ARG A 399 6.31 -22.13 -16.85
N LEU A 400 5.27 -21.65 -16.17
CA LEU A 400 4.78 -22.26 -14.93
C LEU A 400 4.25 -23.68 -15.17
N VAL A 401 3.52 -23.89 -16.26
CA VAL A 401 2.97 -25.20 -16.65
C VAL A 401 4.10 -26.19 -16.94
N ASP A 402 5.12 -25.76 -17.68
CA ASP A 402 6.30 -26.59 -17.97
C ASP A 402 7.03 -27.00 -16.68
N VAL A 403 7.25 -26.04 -15.78
CA VAL A 403 7.90 -26.27 -14.48
C VAL A 403 7.05 -27.21 -13.61
N ALA A 404 5.73 -27.01 -13.58
CA ALA A 404 4.81 -27.85 -12.81
C ALA A 404 4.77 -29.29 -13.33
N ALA A 405 4.80 -29.48 -14.65
CA ALA A 405 4.86 -30.80 -15.27
C ALA A 405 6.16 -31.55 -14.94
N ALA A 406 7.29 -30.83 -14.82
CA ALA A 406 8.58 -31.40 -14.45
C ALA A 406 8.69 -31.76 -12.95
N HIS A 407 7.92 -31.11 -12.07
CA HIS A 407 8.01 -31.30 -10.63
C HIS A 407 6.98 -32.31 -10.10
N LYS A 408 7.38 -33.59 -9.97
CA LYS A 408 6.49 -34.67 -9.55
C LYS A 408 5.95 -34.55 -8.11
N ASN A 409 6.71 -33.96 -7.18
CA ASN A 409 6.29 -33.79 -5.79
C ASN A 409 6.79 -32.48 -5.18
N PRO A 410 6.21 -31.33 -5.56
CA PRO A 410 6.70 -30.04 -5.10
C PRO A 410 6.29 -29.73 -3.65
N ALA A 411 6.89 -28.71 -3.04
CA ALA A 411 6.44 -28.20 -1.75
C ALA A 411 4.96 -27.77 -1.78
N MET A 412 4.31 -27.77 -0.61
CA MET A 412 2.90 -27.39 -0.47
C MET A 412 2.59 -26.04 -1.12
N ALA A 413 3.41 -25.02 -0.83
CA ALA A 413 3.22 -23.67 -1.34
C ALA A 413 3.23 -23.59 -2.88
N LEU A 414 4.20 -24.25 -3.53
CA LEU A 414 4.29 -24.28 -4.99
C LEU A 414 3.06 -24.95 -5.58
N ALA A 415 2.69 -26.14 -5.08
CA ALA A 415 1.56 -26.89 -5.61
C ALA A 415 0.26 -26.10 -5.53
N THR A 416 0.00 -25.46 -4.38
CA THR A 416 -1.25 -24.73 -4.16
C THR A 416 -1.29 -23.45 -4.96
N GLN A 417 -0.17 -22.73 -5.10
CA GLN A 417 -0.08 -21.55 -5.96
C GLN A 417 -0.30 -21.91 -7.44
N VAL A 418 0.35 -22.96 -7.95
CA VAL A 418 0.16 -23.42 -9.33
C VAL A 418 -1.29 -23.80 -9.59
N TYR A 419 -1.89 -24.57 -8.69
CA TYR A 419 -3.29 -24.98 -8.85
C TYR A 419 -4.24 -23.79 -8.80
N GLN A 420 -3.99 -22.81 -7.94
CA GLN A 420 -4.77 -21.57 -7.90
C GLN A 420 -4.64 -20.74 -9.17
N VAL A 421 -3.46 -20.70 -9.80
CA VAL A 421 -3.29 -20.06 -11.12
C VAL A 421 -4.07 -20.83 -12.19
N HIS A 422 -4.07 -22.16 -12.15
CA HIS A 422 -4.85 -22.99 -13.07
C HIS A 422 -6.37 -22.72 -12.97
N LEU A 423 -6.89 -22.45 -11.76
CA LEU A 423 -8.30 -22.12 -11.55
C LEU A 423 -8.74 -20.79 -12.18
N GLU A 424 -7.82 -19.87 -12.49
CA GLU A 424 -8.18 -18.63 -13.20
C GLU A 424 -8.70 -18.89 -14.62
N GLY A 425 -8.37 -20.05 -15.21
CA GLY A 425 -8.92 -20.48 -16.50
C GLY A 425 -8.62 -19.51 -17.64
N TRP A 426 -7.44 -18.89 -17.65
CA TRP A 426 -7.07 -17.91 -18.68
C TRP A 426 -7.11 -18.52 -20.09
N PRO A 427 -7.64 -17.80 -21.09
CA PRO A 427 -7.71 -18.30 -22.46
C PRO A 427 -6.31 -18.57 -23.04
N GLU A 428 -6.22 -19.56 -23.93
CA GLU A 428 -5.00 -19.87 -24.72
C GLU A 428 -3.78 -20.31 -23.88
N THR A 429 -3.96 -20.64 -22.60
CA THR A 429 -2.89 -21.17 -21.75
C THR A 429 -2.79 -22.69 -21.84
N ALA A 430 -1.56 -23.22 -21.86
CA ALA A 430 -1.31 -24.64 -21.74
C ALA A 430 -1.97 -25.21 -20.47
N GLN A 431 -2.66 -26.34 -20.61
CA GLN A 431 -3.36 -26.99 -19.50
C GLN A 431 -2.39 -27.88 -18.73
N LEU A 432 -2.53 -27.89 -17.41
CA LEU A 432 -1.82 -28.86 -16.57
C LEU A 432 -2.35 -30.27 -16.87
N PRO A 433 -1.49 -31.31 -16.86
CA PRO A 433 -1.95 -32.69 -16.95
C PRO A 433 -2.95 -33.00 -15.83
N VAL A 434 -4.02 -33.75 -16.14
CA VAL A 434 -5.10 -34.07 -15.18
C VAL A 434 -4.55 -34.67 -13.88
N ALA A 435 -3.55 -35.56 -13.97
CA ALA A 435 -2.90 -36.15 -12.79
C ALA A 435 -2.21 -35.09 -11.90
N THR A 436 -1.57 -34.08 -12.51
CA THR A 436 -0.94 -32.97 -11.79
C THR A 436 -1.99 -32.08 -11.13
N VAL A 437 -3.10 -31.80 -11.83
CA VAL A 437 -4.24 -31.03 -11.29
C VAL A 437 -4.78 -31.70 -10.03
N GLU A 438 -5.11 -32.99 -10.08
CA GLU A 438 -5.65 -33.71 -8.93
C GLU A 438 -4.64 -33.81 -7.77
N ALA A 439 -3.35 -34.02 -8.07
CA ALA A 439 -2.30 -34.04 -7.05
C ALA A 439 -2.14 -32.69 -6.34
N PHE A 440 -2.20 -31.58 -7.08
CA PHE A 440 -2.04 -30.24 -6.50
C PHE A 440 -3.32 -29.76 -5.79
N LYS A 441 -4.49 -30.11 -6.31
CA LYS A 441 -5.78 -29.95 -5.64
C LYS A 441 -5.82 -30.68 -4.28
N ALA A 442 -5.32 -31.91 -4.23
CA ALA A 442 -5.21 -32.65 -2.96
C ALA A 442 -4.31 -31.95 -1.94
N LYS A 443 -3.26 -31.25 -2.41
CA LYS A 443 -2.42 -30.40 -1.55
C LYS A 443 -3.17 -29.17 -1.05
N LEU A 444 -3.95 -28.49 -1.90
CA LEU A 444 -4.80 -27.37 -1.46
C LEU A 444 -5.79 -27.80 -0.36
N LEU A 445 -6.46 -28.94 -0.56
CA LEU A 445 -7.37 -29.52 0.43
C LEU A 445 -6.66 -29.77 1.77
N ARG A 446 -5.45 -30.32 1.73
CA ARG A 446 -4.67 -30.61 2.93
C ARG A 446 -4.21 -29.33 3.65
N GLN A 447 -3.88 -28.28 2.90
CA GLN A 447 -3.53 -26.96 3.45
C GLN A 447 -4.71 -26.31 4.19
N GLN A 448 -5.94 -26.53 3.72
CA GLN A 448 -7.12 -25.88 4.31
C GLN A 448 -7.63 -26.60 5.55
N ARG A 449 -7.50 -27.93 5.62
CA ARG A 449 -7.88 -28.73 6.79
C ARG A 449 -7.05 -28.45 8.05
N THR A 450 -5.96 -27.69 7.96
CA THR A 450 -5.21 -27.25 9.15
C THR A 450 -5.79 -26.02 9.84
N ASN A 451 -6.83 -25.40 9.26
CA ASN A 451 -7.56 -24.32 9.90
C ASN A 451 -8.58 -24.92 10.87
N ILE A 452 -8.34 -24.72 12.17
CA ILE A 452 -9.21 -25.24 13.23
C ILE A 452 -10.41 -24.29 13.36
N SER A 453 -11.61 -24.87 13.43
CA SER A 453 -12.87 -24.17 13.74
C SER A 453 -12.69 -23.28 14.97
N SER A 454 -12.83 -21.97 14.77
CA SER A 454 -12.69 -20.99 15.85
C SER A 454 -13.95 -20.95 16.72
N HIS A 455 -13.83 -20.45 17.95
CA HIS A 455 -15.01 -20.20 18.80
C HIS A 455 -16.08 -19.36 18.08
N LEU A 456 -15.66 -18.41 17.23
CA LEU A 456 -16.55 -17.59 16.42
C LEU A 456 -17.32 -18.41 15.37
N HIS A 457 -16.66 -19.35 14.71
CA HIS A 457 -17.29 -20.26 13.75
C HIS A 457 -18.44 -21.03 14.41
N LYS A 458 -18.21 -21.56 15.61
CA LYS A 458 -19.24 -22.22 16.41
C LYS A 458 -20.41 -21.27 16.73
N GLN A 459 -20.13 -20.03 17.13
CA GLN A 459 -21.18 -19.06 17.45
C GLN A 459 -22.06 -18.69 16.24
N ILE A 460 -21.47 -18.59 15.04
CA ILE A 460 -22.23 -18.33 13.81
C ILE A 460 -23.11 -19.55 13.48
N SER A 461 -22.55 -20.76 13.53
CA SER A 461 -23.30 -22.00 13.31
C SER A 461 -24.46 -22.17 14.30
N GLU A 462 -24.24 -21.94 15.59
CA GLU A 462 -25.29 -21.95 16.63
C GLU A 462 -26.37 -20.90 16.37
N THR A 463 -25.99 -19.73 15.84
CA THR A 463 -26.95 -18.66 15.50
C THR A 463 -27.82 -19.07 14.32
N LEU A 464 -27.24 -19.65 13.26
CA LEU A 464 -28.00 -20.18 12.12
C LEU A 464 -28.96 -21.31 12.55
N THR A 465 -28.53 -22.20 13.45
CA THR A 465 -29.40 -23.25 14.01
C THR A 465 -30.60 -22.66 14.75
N ARG A 466 -30.41 -21.61 15.55
CA ARG A 466 -31.54 -20.91 16.21
C ARG A 466 -32.49 -20.25 15.22
N MET A 467 -31.96 -19.73 14.13
CA MET A 467 -32.74 -19.18 13.01
C MET A 467 -33.42 -20.28 12.17
N GLN A 468 -33.23 -21.56 12.50
CA GLN A 468 -33.74 -22.72 11.76
C GLN A 468 -33.24 -22.78 10.30
N ILE A 469 -32.01 -22.33 10.07
CA ILE A 469 -31.38 -22.34 8.74
C ILE A 469 -30.46 -23.56 8.63
N ALA A 470 -30.77 -24.45 7.69
CA ALA A 470 -29.96 -25.61 7.38
C ALA A 470 -28.60 -25.19 6.80
N HIS A 471 -27.52 -25.74 7.35
CA HIS A 471 -26.16 -25.43 6.91
C HIS A 471 -25.20 -26.59 7.19
N ALA A 472 -24.08 -26.63 6.46
CA ALA A 472 -22.96 -27.54 6.67
C ALA A 472 -21.72 -26.74 7.09
N ASN A 473 -20.97 -27.26 8.06
CA ASN A 473 -19.68 -26.69 8.46
C ASN A 473 -18.55 -27.35 7.67
N GLU A 474 -17.49 -26.60 7.36
CA GLU A 474 -16.30 -27.07 6.64
C GLU A 474 -16.64 -27.76 5.31
N TYR A 475 -17.49 -27.11 4.52
CA TYR A 475 -18.00 -27.67 3.28
C TYR A 475 -16.94 -27.59 2.17
N VAL A 476 -16.48 -28.75 1.73
CA VAL A 476 -15.47 -28.87 0.68
C VAL A 476 -16.12 -28.86 -0.70
N LEU A 477 -15.71 -27.88 -1.52
CA LEU A 477 -16.14 -27.71 -2.89
C LEU A 477 -15.38 -28.64 -3.86
N PRO A 478 -15.95 -28.96 -5.04
CA PRO A 478 -15.30 -29.82 -6.04
C PRO A 478 -13.93 -29.34 -6.50
N GLN A 479 -13.70 -28.02 -6.51
CA GLN A 479 -12.40 -27.41 -6.84
C GLN A 479 -11.39 -27.43 -5.67
N GLY A 480 -11.71 -28.03 -4.54
CA GLY A 480 -10.78 -28.22 -3.42
C GLY A 480 -10.73 -27.09 -2.39
N TYR A 481 -11.53 -26.05 -2.54
CA TYR A 481 -11.72 -25.03 -1.50
C TYR A 481 -12.71 -25.51 -0.42
N SER A 482 -12.48 -25.16 0.84
CA SER A 482 -13.40 -25.33 1.96
C SER A 482 -14.05 -24.00 2.29
N LEU A 483 -15.38 -24.02 2.44
CA LEU A 483 -16.18 -22.95 3.04
C LEU A 483 -16.33 -23.23 4.53
N ASP A 484 -16.13 -22.23 5.38
CA ASP A 484 -16.26 -22.42 6.83
C ASP A 484 -17.70 -22.84 7.19
N ILE A 485 -18.70 -22.19 6.59
CA ILE A 485 -20.11 -22.58 6.65
C ILE A 485 -20.74 -22.47 5.27
N ALA A 486 -21.57 -23.44 4.88
CA ALA A 486 -22.29 -23.44 3.61
C ALA A 486 -23.79 -23.71 3.80
N LEU A 487 -24.62 -22.88 3.20
CA LEU A 487 -26.02 -23.14 2.92
C LEU A 487 -26.06 -23.75 1.52
N VAL A 488 -26.04 -25.09 1.45
CA VAL A 488 -25.69 -25.84 0.23
C VAL A 488 -26.73 -25.65 -0.88
N ASP A 489 -28.02 -25.77 -0.54
CA ASP A 489 -29.12 -25.64 -1.50
C ASP A 489 -29.17 -24.23 -2.11
N ASP A 490 -28.79 -23.24 -1.30
CA ASP A 490 -28.76 -21.83 -1.65
C ASP A 490 -27.47 -21.38 -2.35
N LYS A 491 -26.44 -22.24 -2.37
CA LYS A 491 -25.07 -21.90 -2.77
C LYS A 491 -24.56 -20.62 -2.11
N ILE A 492 -24.85 -20.45 -0.82
CA ILE A 492 -24.28 -19.36 -0.01
C ILE A 492 -23.18 -19.93 0.88
N GLY A 493 -21.98 -19.39 0.77
CA GLY A 493 -20.86 -19.66 1.66
C GLY A 493 -20.66 -18.49 2.63
N ILE A 494 -20.35 -18.79 3.90
CA ILE A 494 -19.96 -17.81 4.91
C ILE A 494 -18.52 -18.09 5.30
N GLU A 495 -17.65 -17.10 5.11
CA GLU A 495 -16.24 -17.11 5.49
C GLU A 495 -16.06 -16.30 6.78
N VAL A 496 -15.51 -16.94 7.81
CA VAL A 496 -15.33 -16.40 9.15
C VAL A 496 -13.90 -15.88 9.28
N ASN A 497 -13.72 -14.61 8.97
CA ASN A 497 -12.41 -14.02 8.81
C ASN A 497 -11.87 -13.37 10.09
N GLY A 498 -10.69 -13.79 10.51
CA GLY A 498 -9.87 -13.06 11.47
C GLY A 498 -9.21 -11.81 10.86
N PRO A 499 -8.53 -10.99 11.69
CA PRO A 499 -7.85 -9.77 11.23
C PRO A 499 -6.88 -9.99 10.07
N MET A 500 -6.24 -11.17 10.00
CA MET A 500 -5.23 -11.46 8.98
C MET A 500 -5.75 -11.52 7.54
N HIS A 501 -7.06 -11.58 7.35
CA HIS A 501 -7.72 -11.57 6.04
C HIS A 501 -7.99 -10.16 5.53
N TYR A 502 -7.78 -9.15 6.36
CA TYR A 502 -8.04 -7.75 6.03
C TYR A 502 -6.74 -6.94 6.05
N GLN A 503 -6.70 -5.91 5.22
CA GLN A 503 -5.68 -4.88 5.30
C GLN A 503 -5.87 -4.10 6.61
N LEU A 504 -4.77 -3.77 7.27
CA LEU A 504 -4.75 -2.81 8.37
C LEU A 504 -5.08 -1.42 7.84
N ARG A 505 -6.12 -0.80 8.42
CA ARG A 505 -6.64 0.53 8.06
C ARG A 505 -6.75 1.41 9.29
N ARG A 506 -6.57 2.72 9.09
CA ARG A 506 -6.77 3.72 10.15
C ARG A 506 -8.23 3.75 10.60
N ASN A 507 -9.15 3.58 9.65
CA ASN A 507 -10.56 3.40 9.92
C ASN A 507 -10.92 1.90 9.92
N PRO A 508 -11.24 1.29 11.07
CA PRO A 508 -11.57 -0.13 11.16
C PRO A 508 -12.84 -0.55 10.40
N THR A 509 -13.69 0.39 9.99
CA THR A 509 -14.87 0.07 9.18
C THR A 509 -14.54 -0.15 7.71
N GLU A 510 -13.35 0.25 7.25
CA GLU A 510 -12.85 -0.05 5.91
C GLU A 510 -12.31 -1.49 5.87
N GLN A 511 -13.11 -2.42 5.37
CA GLN A 511 -12.74 -3.83 5.27
C GLN A 511 -12.23 -4.16 3.88
N TRP A 512 -10.93 -3.96 3.68
CA TRP A 512 -10.26 -4.33 2.43
C TRP A 512 -9.67 -5.72 2.59
N LEU A 513 -10.14 -6.67 1.78
CA LEU A 513 -9.63 -8.03 1.82
C LEU A 513 -8.20 -8.11 1.27
N MET A 514 -7.38 -8.94 1.92
CA MET A 514 -6.06 -9.30 1.43
C MET A 514 -6.16 -10.08 0.12
N GLY A 515 -5.15 -9.97 -0.74
CA GLY A 515 -5.15 -10.55 -2.08
C GLY A 515 -5.40 -12.07 -2.12
N SER A 516 -4.90 -12.81 -1.13
CA SER A 516 -5.17 -14.26 -0.98
C SER A 516 -6.64 -14.57 -0.69
N THR A 517 -7.30 -13.73 0.12
CA THR A 517 -8.72 -13.89 0.46
C THR A 517 -9.60 -13.52 -0.73
N LEU A 518 -9.23 -12.44 -1.45
CA LEU A 518 -9.88 -12.07 -2.71
C LEU A 518 -9.80 -13.17 -3.77
N LEU A 519 -8.64 -13.82 -3.92
CA LEU A 519 -8.45 -14.91 -4.88
C LEU A 519 -9.33 -16.11 -4.53
N LYS A 520 -9.33 -16.56 -3.26
CA LYS A 520 -10.23 -17.63 -2.77
C LYS A 520 -11.69 -17.27 -3.07
N MET A 521 -12.12 -16.08 -2.63
CA MET A 521 -13.49 -15.61 -2.82
C MET A 521 -13.88 -15.62 -4.31
N ARG A 522 -13.00 -15.14 -5.19
CA ARG A 522 -13.24 -15.13 -6.64
C ARG A 522 -13.40 -16.53 -7.22
N HIS A 523 -12.53 -17.47 -6.89
CA HIS A 523 -12.64 -18.85 -7.39
C HIS A 523 -13.93 -19.53 -6.92
N ILE A 524 -14.33 -19.28 -5.67
CA ILE A 524 -15.59 -19.80 -5.14
C ILE A 524 -16.78 -19.17 -5.87
N GLN A 525 -16.75 -17.85 -6.07
CA GLN A 525 -17.80 -17.13 -6.83
C GLN A 525 -17.92 -17.61 -8.28
N GLN A 526 -16.80 -17.88 -8.95
CA GLN A 526 -16.79 -18.45 -10.30
C GLN A 526 -17.46 -19.83 -10.38
N SER A 527 -17.50 -20.59 -9.27
CA SER A 527 -18.25 -21.85 -9.17
C SER A 527 -19.75 -21.67 -8.86
N GLY A 528 -20.24 -20.43 -8.92
CA GLY A 528 -21.66 -20.10 -8.77
C GLY A 528 -22.12 -19.94 -7.32
N TRP A 529 -21.20 -19.67 -6.39
CA TRP A 529 -21.50 -19.45 -4.98
C TRP A 529 -21.52 -17.96 -4.64
N THR A 530 -22.46 -17.54 -3.82
CA THR A 530 -22.40 -16.22 -3.17
C THR A 530 -21.61 -16.36 -1.87
N VAL A 531 -20.56 -15.55 -1.69
CA VAL A 531 -19.70 -15.64 -0.50
C VAL A 531 -19.88 -14.42 0.39
N LEU A 532 -20.30 -14.65 1.62
CA LEU A 532 -20.41 -13.67 2.68
C LEU A 532 -19.13 -13.65 3.52
N GLN A 533 -18.55 -12.47 3.71
CA GLN A 533 -17.39 -12.27 4.57
C GLN A 533 -17.88 -11.79 5.94
N VAL A 534 -17.72 -12.61 6.97
CA VAL A 534 -18.07 -12.24 8.35
C VAL A 534 -16.79 -11.94 9.10
N SER A 535 -16.57 -10.66 9.39
CA SER A 535 -15.44 -10.20 10.18
C SER A 535 -15.61 -10.59 11.65
N HIS A 536 -14.58 -11.21 12.24
CA HIS A 536 -14.52 -11.46 13.67
C HIS A 536 -14.71 -10.19 14.49
N MET A 537 -14.17 -9.06 14.02
CA MET A 537 -14.23 -7.78 14.73
C MET A 537 -15.65 -7.21 14.79
N ASP A 538 -16.51 -7.54 13.83
CA ASP A 538 -17.89 -7.03 13.80
C ASP A 538 -18.81 -7.95 14.59
N PHE A 539 -18.70 -9.26 14.35
CA PHE A 539 -19.61 -10.22 14.96
C PHE A 539 -19.43 -10.31 16.49
N THR A 540 -18.19 -10.21 16.98
CA THR A 540 -17.91 -10.24 18.44
C THR A 540 -18.44 -9.01 19.18
N LYS A 541 -18.68 -7.89 18.49
CA LYS A 541 -19.28 -6.69 19.08
C LYS A 541 -20.79 -6.79 19.26
N LEU A 542 -21.42 -7.88 18.80
CA LEU A 542 -22.85 -8.12 18.96
C LEU A 542 -23.09 -8.86 20.29
N PRO A 543 -23.49 -8.17 21.38
CA PRO A 543 -23.56 -8.77 22.71
C PRO A 543 -24.71 -9.77 22.85
N THR A 544 -25.83 -9.54 22.16
CA THR A 544 -27.04 -10.36 22.34
C THR A 544 -27.25 -11.37 21.21
N PRO A 545 -27.89 -12.53 21.49
CA PRO A 545 -28.29 -13.48 20.45
C PRO A 545 -29.14 -12.85 19.34
N LYS A 546 -30.10 -11.99 19.72
CA LYS A 546 -31.00 -11.33 18.77
C LYS A 546 -30.26 -10.43 17.78
N GLN A 547 -29.30 -9.63 18.25
CA GLN A 547 -28.48 -8.79 17.36
C GLN A 547 -27.65 -9.63 16.37
N ARG A 548 -27.17 -10.81 16.78
CA ARG A 548 -26.45 -11.73 15.88
C ARG A 548 -27.39 -12.32 14.83
N GLU A 549 -28.60 -12.68 15.23
CA GLU A 549 -29.64 -13.16 14.31
C GLU A 549 -30.04 -12.08 13.30
N ASP A 550 -30.30 -10.86 13.76
CA ASP A 550 -30.65 -9.73 12.89
C ASP A 550 -29.51 -9.40 11.91
N TYR A 551 -28.26 -9.43 12.38
CA TYR A 551 -27.08 -9.23 11.55
C TYR A 551 -26.93 -10.31 10.47
N LEU A 552 -27.02 -11.60 10.83
CA LEU A 552 -26.95 -12.68 9.85
C LEU A 552 -28.14 -12.66 8.89
N SER A 553 -29.34 -12.35 9.39
CA SER A 553 -30.55 -12.22 8.57
C SER A 553 -30.35 -11.17 7.48
N LEU A 554 -29.84 -9.99 7.83
CA LEU A 554 -29.54 -8.93 6.86
C LEU A 554 -28.52 -9.40 5.81
N LEU A 555 -27.43 -10.05 6.23
CA LEU A 555 -26.42 -10.55 5.29
C LEU A 555 -26.99 -11.59 4.33
N LEU A 556 -27.82 -12.51 4.83
CA LEU A 556 -28.44 -13.56 4.03
C LEU A 556 -29.51 -12.99 3.07
N GLU A 557 -30.28 -12.00 3.49
CA GLU A 557 -31.23 -11.29 2.64
C GLU A 557 -30.50 -10.61 1.47
N VAL A 558 -29.42 -9.87 1.77
CA VAL A 558 -28.58 -9.23 0.75
C VAL A 558 -27.94 -10.26 -0.19
N ALA A 559 -27.46 -11.39 0.34
CA ALA A 559 -26.89 -12.47 -0.48
C ALA A 559 -27.92 -13.11 -1.41
N THR A 560 -29.15 -13.27 -0.93
CA THR A 560 -30.25 -13.87 -1.69
C THR A 560 -30.77 -12.92 -2.77
N ALA A 561 -30.88 -11.63 -2.45
CA ALA A 561 -31.31 -10.60 -3.40
C ALA A 561 -30.30 -10.37 -4.55
N ASN A 562 -29.00 -10.53 -4.29
CA ASN A 562 -27.94 -10.37 -5.30
C ASN A 562 -27.73 -11.59 -6.19
N ARG A 563 -28.57 -12.63 -6.10
CA ARG A 563 -28.48 -13.78 -7.00
C ARG A 563 -28.82 -13.33 -8.43
N SER A 564 -27.90 -13.59 -9.36
CA SER A 564 -28.27 -13.57 -10.77
C SER A 564 -29.30 -14.68 -11.00
N PRO A 565 -30.42 -14.44 -11.70
CA PRO A 565 -31.36 -15.51 -12.02
C PRO A 565 -30.61 -16.64 -12.75
N PRO A 566 -31.01 -17.91 -12.53
CA PRO A 566 -30.40 -19.01 -13.24
C PRO A 566 -30.47 -18.72 -14.74
N ARG A 567 -29.33 -18.87 -15.43
CA ARG A 567 -29.32 -18.85 -16.91
C ARG A 567 -30.24 -19.99 -17.35
N THR A 568 -31.49 -19.68 -17.67
CA THR A 568 -32.42 -20.61 -18.30
C THR A 568 -31.73 -21.11 -19.56
N GLY A 569 -31.47 -22.41 -19.60
CA GLY A 569 -30.82 -23.06 -20.74
C GLY A 569 -31.57 -22.69 -22.02
N ARG A 570 -30.82 -22.32 -23.06
CA ARG A 570 -31.29 -22.57 -24.42
C ARG A 570 -31.27 -24.08 -24.58
N GLU A 571 -32.47 -24.66 -24.65
CA GLU A 571 -32.70 -25.98 -25.23
C GLU A 571 -32.15 -26.06 -26.66
#